data_AF-A0A942NF43-F1
#
_entry.id   AF-A0A942NF43-F1
#
_cell.length_a   1.000
_cell.length_b   1.000
_cell.length_c   1.000
_cell.angle_alpha   90.00
_cell.angle_beta   90.00
_cell.angle_gamma   90.00
#
_symmetry.space_group_name_H-M   'P 1'
#
loop_
_entity.id
_entity.type
_entity.pdbx_description
1 polymer ?
#
loop_
_entity_poly.entity_id
_entity_poly.type
_entity_poly.pdbx_seq_one_letter_code
_entity_poly.pdbx_strand_id
1 'polypeptide(L)'
;MINKLKEDGQGGLTGMIVTLEHNLKINLKQCVARTPDSPAFEIFAVGKGAIEIKVGAAWEKKTKAGEVFYSLTIDDVSFNETLNVTAFKGEGFGVYDIVWQRPRQQNKLAA
;
A
#
# COMPACT_ATOMS: atom_id res chain seq x y z
N MET A 1 -4.63 7.47 -9.69
CA MET A 1 -3.87 7.20 -8.45
C MET A 1 -4.84 6.52 -7.47
N ILE A 2 -4.39 5.65 -6.54
CA ILE A 2 -5.22 5.39 -5.34
C ILE A 2 -5.30 6.74 -4.63
N ASN A 3 -6.50 7.25 -4.40
CA ASN A 3 -6.67 8.44 -3.57
C ASN A 3 -7.01 8.08 -2.13
N LYS A 4 -7.70 6.95 -1.90
CA LYS A 4 -8.11 6.49 -0.57
C LYS A 4 -8.14 4.97 -0.47
N LEU A 5 -7.74 4.44 0.68
CA LEU A 5 -8.12 3.09 1.13
C LEU A 5 -9.30 3.19 2.09
N LYS A 6 -10.14 2.17 2.12
CA LYS A 6 -11.28 2.07 3.03
C LYS A 6 -11.33 0.71 3.71
N GLU A 7 -11.72 0.66 4.97
CA GLU A 7 -12.02 -0.59 5.65
C GLU A 7 -13.12 -1.38 4.95
N ASP A 8 -12.95 -2.70 4.88
CA ASP A 8 -13.88 -3.62 4.22
C ASP A 8 -14.93 -4.22 5.18
N GLY A 9 -14.92 -3.81 6.46
CA GLY A 9 -15.79 -4.32 7.51
C GLY A 9 -15.37 -5.65 8.13
N GLN A 10 -14.31 -6.29 7.62
CA GLN A 10 -13.73 -7.55 8.12
C GLN A 10 -12.32 -7.34 8.69
N GLY A 11 -11.94 -6.09 8.94
CA GLY A 11 -10.62 -5.70 9.44
C GLY A 11 -9.58 -5.52 8.33
N GLY A 12 -9.92 -5.77 7.07
CA GLY A 12 -9.08 -5.49 5.91
C GLY A 12 -9.29 -4.08 5.37
N LEU A 13 -8.45 -3.68 4.41
CA LEU A 13 -8.59 -2.42 3.66
C LEU A 13 -8.74 -2.72 2.17
N THR A 14 -9.47 -1.89 1.43
CA THR A 14 -9.62 -2.01 -0.03
C THR A 14 -9.44 -0.67 -0.72
N GLY A 15 -8.96 -0.71 -1.96
CA GLY A 15 -8.82 0.48 -2.81
C GLY A 15 -8.36 0.15 -4.22
N MET A 16 -7.90 1.16 -4.96
CA MET A 16 -7.65 1.08 -6.41
C MET A 16 -6.32 1.71 -6.81
N ILE A 17 -5.33 0.93 -7.25
CA ILE A 17 -4.12 1.45 -7.91
C ILE A 17 -4.47 1.87 -9.32
N VAL A 18 -4.63 3.18 -9.50
CA VAL A 18 -4.83 3.76 -10.82
C VAL A 18 -3.57 4.53 -11.21
N THR A 19 -2.93 4.20 -12.31
CA THR A 19 -1.87 4.99 -12.95
C THR A 19 -2.28 5.21 -14.41
N LEU A 20 -1.40 5.79 -15.22
CA LEU A 20 -1.66 5.88 -16.66
C LEU A 20 -1.74 4.50 -17.33
N GLU A 21 -1.04 3.50 -16.77
CA GLU A 21 -0.87 2.17 -17.38
C GLU A 21 -1.61 1.08 -16.60
N HIS A 22 -1.93 1.30 -15.33
CA HIS A 22 -2.53 0.30 -14.45
C HIS A 22 -3.85 0.79 -13.86
N ASN A 23 -4.82 -0.11 -13.76
CA ASN A 23 -6.07 0.11 -13.04
C ASN A 23 -6.43 -1.18 -12.30
N LEU A 24 -5.93 -1.30 -11.07
CA LEU A 24 -5.95 -2.53 -10.29
C LEU A 24 -6.69 -2.32 -8.97
N LYS A 25 -7.67 -3.17 -8.67
CA LYS A 25 -8.24 -3.24 -7.32
C LYS A 25 -7.26 -3.95 -6.41
N ILE A 26 -7.06 -3.42 -5.20
CA ILE A 26 -6.25 -4.05 -4.16
C ILE A 26 -7.05 -4.29 -2.89
N ASN A 27 -6.73 -5.39 -2.22
CA ASN A 27 -7.24 -5.79 -0.92
C ASN A 27 -6.06 -6.01 0.03
N LEU A 28 -6.09 -5.39 1.19
CA LEU A 28 -5.13 -5.54 2.27
C LEU A 28 -5.75 -6.45 3.32
N LYS A 29 -5.14 -7.61 3.53
CA LYS A 29 -5.62 -8.60 4.51
C LYS A 29 -4.71 -8.56 5.73
N GLN A 30 -5.30 -8.50 6.93
CA GLN A 30 -4.51 -8.44 8.16
C GLN A 30 -3.67 -9.70 8.34
N CYS A 31 -2.41 -9.51 8.71
CA CYS A 31 -1.55 -10.61 9.14
C CYS A 31 -1.96 -11.07 10.55
N VAL A 32 -2.04 -12.39 10.74
CA VAL A 32 -2.45 -13.02 12.01
C VAL A 32 -1.36 -12.91 13.08
N ALA A 33 -0.08 -13.01 12.68
CA ALA A 33 1.06 -12.88 13.59
C ALA A 33 1.66 -11.47 13.47
N ARG A 34 1.67 -10.71 14.58
CA ARG A 34 2.21 -9.34 14.63
C ARG A 34 3.41 -9.26 15.58
N THR A 35 4.61 -9.17 15.03
CA THR A 35 5.76 -8.56 15.69
C THR A 35 5.91 -7.11 15.21
N PRO A 36 6.65 -6.24 15.92
CA PRO A 36 6.87 -4.85 15.49
C PRO A 36 7.44 -4.71 14.07
N ASP A 37 8.24 -5.68 13.62
CA ASP A 37 8.88 -5.67 12.30
C ASP A 37 8.09 -6.47 11.24
N SER A 38 7.07 -7.22 11.67
CA SER A 38 6.22 -7.97 10.75
C SER A 38 5.24 -7.03 10.02
N PRO A 39 4.80 -7.41 8.81
CA PRO A 39 3.75 -6.67 8.13
C PRO A 39 2.45 -6.74 8.94
N ALA A 40 1.74 -5.61 8.98
CA ALA A 40 0.38 -5.52 9.50
C ALA A 40 -0.64 -6.08 8.50
N PHE A 41 -0.36 -5.92 7.20
CA PHE A 41 -1.20 -6.43 6.11
C PHE A 41 -0.39 -7.06 4.99
N GLU A 42 -0.96 -8.08 4.36
CA GLU A 42 -0.55 -8.53 3.03
C GLU A 42 -1.42 -7.84 1.96
N ILE A 43 -0.80 -7.42 0.86
CA ILE A 43 -1.48 -6.71 -0.23
C ILE A 43 -1.74 -7.69 -1.37
N PHE A 44 -2.99 -7.80 -1.77
CA PHE A 44 -3.42 -8.61 -2.91
C PHE A 44 -4.01 -7.71 -3.99
N ALA A 45 -3.56 -7.88 -5.23
CA ALA A 45 -4.21 -7.30 -6.40
C ALA A 45 -5.27 -8.28 -6.94
N VAL A 46 -6.41 -7.75 -7.38
CA VAL A 46 -7.46 -8.53 -8.02
C VAL A 46 -7.23 -8.52 -9.53
N GLY A 47 -6.74 -9.64 -10.05
CA GLY A 47 -6.47 -9.85 -11.48
C GLY A 47 -7.70 -10.28 -12.28
N LYS A 48 -7.46 -10.69 -13.52
CA LYS A 48 -8.52 -11.23 -14.40
C LYS A 48 -9.16 -12.46 -13.76
N GLY A 49 -10.49 -12.57 -13.88
CA GLY A 49 -11.25 -13.68 -13.30
C GLY A 49 -11.38 -13.64 -11.77
N ALA A 50 -11.17 -12.48 -11.14
CA ALA A 50 -11.23 -12.30 -9.68
C ALA A 50 -10.19 -13.10 -8.89
N ILE A 51 -9.07 -13.45 -9.53
CA ILE A 51 -7.94 -14.10 -8.87
C ILE A 51 -7.20 -13.07 -8.03
N GLU A 52 -7.00 -13.36 -6.75
CA GLU A 52 -6.18 -12.54 -5.86
C GLU A 52 -4.72 -12.98 -5.94
N ILE A 53 -3.85 -12.03 -6.30
CA ILE A 53 -2.41 -12.25 -6.43
C ILE A 53 -1.73 -11.41 -5.36
N LYS A 54 -0.87 -12.02 -4.54
CA LYS A 54 -0.09 -11.27 -3.54
C LYS A 54 0.96 -10.43 -4.27
N VAL A 55 0.91 -9.12 -4.04
CA VAL A 55 1.77 -8.12 -4.72
C VAL A 55 2.55 -7.27 -3.73
N GLY A 56 2.43 -7.51 -2.42
CA GLY A 56 3.15 -6.69 -1.45
C GLY A 56 2.70 -6.87 -0.02
N ALA A 57 3.12 -5.91 0.81
CA ALA A 57 2.78 -5.86 2.22
C ALA A 57 2.76 -4.43 2.75
N ALA A 58 2.13 -4.24 3.91
CA ALA A 58 2.05 -2.97 4.62
C ALA A 58 2.53 -3.12 6.05
N TRP A 59 3.35 -2.18 6.52
CA TRP A 59 3.89 -2.13 7.88
C TRP A 59 3.29 -0.95 8.64
N GLU A 60 2.89 -1.19 9.87
CA GLU A 60 2.48 -0.12 10.78
C GLU A 60 3.71 0.64 11.26
N LYS A 61 3.71 1.97 11.12
CA LYS A 61 4.77 2.84 11.59
C LYS A 61 4.17 4.01 12.36
N LYS A 62 5.02 4.69 13.13
CA LYS A 62 4.66 5.90 13.87
C LYS A 62 5.52 7.08 13.42
N THR A 63 4.89 8.24 13.23
CA THR A 63 5.62 9.49 13.00
C THR A 63 6.34 9.92 14.28
N LYS A 64 7.24 10.91 14.18
CA LYS A 64 7.88 11.52 15.36
C LYS A 64 6.85 12.15 16.32
N ALA A 65 5.70 12.58 15.81
CA ALA A 65 4.60 13.12 16.58
C ALA A 65 3.71 12.03 17.21
N GLY A 66 3.98 10.74 16.93
CA GLY A 66 3.24 9.60 17.49
C GLY A 66 2.06 9.13 16.64
N GLU A 67 1.81 9.74 15.48
CA GLU A 67 0.70 9.36 14.60
C GLU A 67 1.01 8.05 13.87
N VAL A 68 0.04 7.13 13.87
CA VAL A 68 0.17 5.85 13.18
C VAL A 68 -0.14 6.01 11.70
N PHE A 69 0.70 5.45 10.85
CA PHE A 69 0.52 5.36 9.41
C PHE A 69 0.95 3.97 8.91
N TYR A 70 0.50 3.60 7.72
CA TYR A 70 0.96 2.38 7.06
C TYR A 70 1.95 2.69 5.95
N SER A 71 3.10 2.05 5.98
CA SER A 71 4.09 2.04 4.91
C SER A 71 3.82 0.82 4.05
N LEU A 72 3.34 1.00 2.83
CA LEU A 72 3.03 -0.04 1.87
C LEU A 72 4.15 -0.14 0.84
N THR A 73 4.51 -1.37 0.50
CA THR A 73 5.44 -1.68 -0.60
C THR A 73 4.74 -2.66 -1.52
N ILE A 74 4.63 -2.30 -2.80
CA ILE A 74 3.96 -3.09 -3.83
C ILE A 74 4.96 -3.39 -4.93
N ASP A 75 5.20 -4.67 -5.16
CA ASP A 75 6.21 -5.18 -6.07
C ASP A 75 5.56 -6.25 -6.97
N ASP A 76 5.35 -5.90 -8.23
CA ASP A 76 4.75 -6.77 -9.24
C ASP A 76 5.56 -6.63 -10.53
N VAL A 77 5.71 -7.73 -11.28
CA VAL A 77 6.52 -7.79 -12.51
C VAL A 77 6.01 -6.82 -13.59
N SER A 78 4.73 -6.44 -13.56
CA SER A 78 4.17 -5.45 -14.48
C SER A 78 4.61 -4.01 -14.18
N PHE A 79 5.22 -3.74 -13.02
CA PHE A 79 5.76 -2.43 -12.68
C PHE A 79 7.24 -2.32 -13.04
N ASN A 80 7.63 -1.17 -13.60
CA ASN A 80 9.05 -0.89 -13.90
C ASN A 80 9.90 -0.72 -12.63
N GLU A 81 9.28 -0.39 -11.50
CA GLU A 81 9.92 -0.22 -10.20
C GLU A 81 8.93 -0.55 -9.07
N THR A 82 9.48 -0.97 -7.93
CA THR A 82 8.70 -1.18 -6.71
C THR A 82 8.00 0.12 -6.29
N LEU A 83 6.72 0.01 -5.98
CA LEU A 83 5.86 1.12 -5.66
C LEU A 83 5.71 1.28 -4.16
N ASN A 84 6.30 2.36 -3.62
CA ASN A 84 6.23 2.69 -2.20
C ASN A 84 5.16 3.74 -1.94
N VAL A 85 4.31 3.45 -0.97
CA VAL A 85 3.08 4.18 -0.70
C VAL A 85 2.93 4.36 0.80
N THR A 86 2.50 5.53 1.23
CA THR A 86 2.18 5.79 2.64
C THR A 86 0.69 6.05 2.77
N ALA A 87 0.05 5.36 3.72
CA ALA A 87 -1.36 5.55 4.05
C ALA A 87 -1.50 6.22 5.43
N PHE A 88 -2.02 7.44 5.44
CA PHE A 88 -2.34 8.18 6.66
C PHE A 88 -3.82 8.07 6.96
N LYS A 89 -4.21 8.17 8.24
CA LYS A 89 -5.63 8.27 8.58
C LYS A 89 -6.22 9.52 7.93
N GLY A 90 -7.29 9.34 7.17
CA GLY A 90 -7.99 10.42 6.50
C GLY A 90 -9.21 10.89 7.27
N GLU A 91 -10.01 11.75 6.64
CA GLU A 91 -11.30 12.16 7.18
C GLU A 91 -12.32 11.02 7.08
N GLY A 92 -12.82 10.59 8.25
CA GLY A 92 -13.81 9.53 8.38
C GLY A 92 -13.25 8.24 8.99
N PHE A 93 -14.13 7.48 9.65
CA PHE A 93 -13.76 6.20 10.25
C PHE A 93 -13.37 5.19 9.15
N GLY A 94 -12.23 4.51 9.33
CA GLY A 94 -11.74 3.49 8.41
C GLY A 94 -11.29 4.01 7.04
N VAL A 95 -11.10 5.32 6.88
CA VAL A 95 -10.59 5.94 5.64
C VAL A 95 -9.13 6.29 5.80
N TYR A 96 -8.33 5.96 4.80
CA TYR A 96 -6.91 6.32 4.76
C TYR A 96 -6.58 7.06 3.47
N ASP A 97 -5.94 8.21 3.62
CA ASP A 97 -5.42 9.00 2.51
C ASP A 97 -4.05 8.50 2.08
N ILE A 98 -3.86 8.44 0.77
CA ILE A 98 -2.69 7.80 0.16
C ILE A 98 -1.72 8.84 -0.38
N VAL A 99 -0.47 8.75 0.06
CA VAL A 99 0.65 9.56 -0.42
C VAL A 99 1.65 8.66 -1.14
N TRP A 100 1.95 9.02 -2.39
CA TRP A 100 2.85 8.28 -3.26
C TRP A 100 4.26 8.83 -3.13
N GLN A 101 5.25 7.96 -2.90
CA GLN A 101 6.65 8.32 -2.98
C GLN A 101 7.27 7.61 -4.17
N ARG A 102 7.49 8.36 -5.26
CA ARG A 102 8.36 7.87 -6.34
C ARG A 102 9.80 7.97 -5.85
N PRO A 103 10.62 6.92 -5.99
CA PRO A 103 12.06 7.08 -5.89
C PRO A 103 12.45 8.16 -6.90
N ARG A 104 12.92 9.32 -6.42
CA ARG A 104 13.58 10.26 -7.33
C ARG A 104 14.83 9.53 -7.78
N GLN A 105 14.98 9.26 -9.08
CA GLN A 105 16.25 8.77 -9.61
C GLN A 105 17.34 9.68 -9.04
N GLN A 106 18.09 9.17 -8.06
CA GLN A 106 19.30 9.82 -7.64
C GLN A 106 20.21 9.58 -8.83
N ASN A 107 20.34 10.59 -9.69
CA ASN A 107 21.36 10.58 -10.73
C ASN A 107 22.66 10.17 -10.03
N LYS A 108 23.14 8.96 -10.28
CA LYS A 108 24.52 8.58 -10.01
C LYS A 108 25.36 9.36 -11.02
N LEU A 109 25.50 10.65 -10.77
CA LEU A 109 26.55 11.49 -11.33
C LEU A 109 27.49 11.78 -10.16
N ALA A 110 28.78 11.57 -10.40
CA ALA A 110 29.92 11.47 -9.47
C ALA A 110 30.20 10.01 -9.03
N ALA A 111 31.31 9.37 -9.39
CA ALA A 111 32.57 9.84 -9.98
C ALA A 111 33.19 8.75 -10.88
#